data_AF-A0A7C1XU50-F1
#
_entry.id   AF-A0A7C1XU50-F1
#
_cell.length_a   1.000
_cell.length_b   1.000
_cell.length_c   1.000
_cell.angle_alpha   90.00
_cell.angle_beta   90.00
_cell.angle_gamma   90.00
#
_symmetry.space_group_name_H-M   'P 1'
#
loop_
_entity.id
_entity.type
_entity.pdbx_description
1 polymer ?
#
loop_
_entity_poly.entity_id
_entity_poly.type
_entity_poly.pdbx_seq_one_letter_code
_entity_poly.pdbx_strand_id
1 'polypeptide(L)'
;MWTLAQARSTYALEHWGEGYFDVGEDGHLVVRPRRDGRSLDLHEVATRLRGAGLSLPVLVRFDDILHDRVEALIHAFGAARERFGYRGSYTAVYPIKVNQQRRVVERIVASGGADVGLEAGSKPELMAVLAAAPPGATVICNGYKDRQYIRLALIGRRMGLDVHIVIEKLSELPLIAEAARALGIRPRLGLRVRLASLAGGKWQNTGGEKSKFGLHARQVLAAAEGLREAGLADCLRLLHCHLGSQLANIRDIQRGLHEAARYYGELRRLGLPVEAVDVGGGLGVDYEGTGSRSDCSVNYSLEEYANNVVQALAEVCEREHLPQPALLTESGRAMTAHHAVLVTNVIDIEHAPGSGAPERPAEDDPAVVRHLWQVLERVSARTALECHHDAEHWLAEARALYLHGVLDLPARAR
;
A
#
# COMPACT_ATOMS: atom_id res chain seq x y z
N MET A 1 -12.93 20.14 28.80
CA MET A 1 -13.38 20.68 27.50
C MET A 1 -12.41 20.16 26.45
N TRP A 2 -12.91 19.52 25.39
CA TRP A 2 -12.08 18.94 24.33
C TRP A 2 -11.53 20.06 23.43
N THR A 3 -10.23 20.11 23.18
CA THR A 3 -9.59 21.13 22.33
C THR A 3 -9.24 20.58 20.95
N LEU A 4 -9.05 21.47 19.96
CA LEU A 4 -8.57 21.07 18.63
C LEU A 4 -7.20 20.38 18.68
N ALA A 5 -6.31 20.83 19.59
CA ALA A 5 -5.02 20.19 19.81
C ALA A 5 -5.15 18.76 20.36
N GLN A 6 -6.10 18.54 21.30
CA GLN A 6 -6.42 17.20 21.79
C GLN A 6 -7.00 16.33 20.67
N ALA A 7 -7.89 16.87 19.83
CA ALA A 7 -8.43 16.14 18.67
C ALA A 7 -7.30 15.69 17.71
N ARG A 8 -6.40 16.60 17.32
CA ARG A 8 -5.26 16.27 16.44
C ARG A 8 -4.36 15.20 17.04
N SER A 9 -4.05 15.31 18.33
CA SER A 9 -3.18 14.36 19.03
C SER A 9 -3.84 13.00 19.21
N THR A 10 -5.09 12.94 19.70
CA THR A 10 -5.80 11.68 19.94
C THR A 10 -6.04 10.89 18.67
N TYR A 11 -6.35 11.57 17.55
CA TYR A 11 -6.61 10.92 16.27
C TYR A 11 -5.38 10.88 15.34
N ALA A 12 -4.21 11.29 15.82
CA ALA A 12 -2.94 11.30 15.06
C ALA A 12 -3.04 11.95 13.67
N LEU A 13 -3.90 12.96 13.49
CA LEU A 13 -4.22 13.57 12.19
C LEU A 13 -2.99 14.10 11.45
N GLU A 14 -2.04 14.68 12.20
CA GLU A 14 -0.80 15.23 11.64
C GLU A 14 0.10 14.15 11.02
N HIS A 15 0.00 12.90 11.48
CA HIS A 15 0.87 11.82 11.06
C HIS A 15 0.29 11.08 9.84
N TRP A 16 -0.87 10.42 9.99
CA TRP A 16 -1.47 9.66 8.89
C TRP A 16 -2.12 10.55 7.84
N GLY A 17 -2.59 11.75 8.22
CA GLY A 17 -3.28 12.65 7.33
C GLY A 17 -2.37 13.25 6.25
N GLU A 18 -1.05 13.20 6.46
CA GLU A 18 -0.01 13.76 5.60
C GLU A 18 -0.38 15.16 5.05
N GLY A 19 -0.93 16.03 5.88
CA GLY A 19 -1.38 17.37 5.47
C GLY A 19 -2.60 17.43 4.55
N TYR A 20 -3.14 16.30 4.06
CA TYR A 20 -4.41 16.24 3.34
C TYR A 20 -5.62 16.28 4.25
N PHE A 21 -5.51 15.80 5.49
CA PHE A 21 -6.62 15.75 6.45
C PHE A 21 -6.23 16.48 7.72
N ASP A 22 -7.16 17.25 8.28
CA ASP A 22 -6.97 18.01 9.52
C ASP A 22 -8.35 18.34 10.13
N VAL A 23 -8.36 18.96 11.30
CA VAL A 23 -9.55 19.53 11.92
C VAL A 23 -9.63 21.05 11.67
N GLY A 24 -10.80 21.50 11.23
CA GLY A 24 -11.14 22.92 11.03
C GLY A 24 -11.34 23.67 12.35
N GLU A 25 -11.47 24.99 12.26
CA GLU A 25 -11.69 25.86 13.44
C GLU A 25 -13.05 25.59 14.13
N ASP A 26 -14.02 25.09 13.37
CA ASP A 26 -15.34 24.64 13.81
C ASP A 26 -15.36 23.23 14.40
N GLY A 27 -14.22 22.53 14.40
CA GLY A 27 -14.11 21.15 14.88
C GLY A 27 -14.50 20.09 13.85
N HIS A 28 -14.83 20.47 12.61
CA HIS A 28 -15.13 19.52 11.54
C HIS A 28 -13.86 18.95 10.90
N LEU A 29 -13.96 17.75 10.32
CA LEU A 29 -12.87 17.17 9.54
C LEU A 29 -12.78 17.87 8.18
N VAL A 30 -11.61 18.43 7.88
CA VAL A 30 -11.33 19.11 6.61
C VAL A 30 -10.37 18.29 5.76
N VAL A 31 -10.53 18.40 4.44
CA VAL A 31 -9.60 17.85 3.45
C VAL A 31 -8.93 18.98 2.66
N ARG A 32 -7.62 18.88 2.43
CA ARG A 32 -6.76 19.83 1.70
C ARG A 32 -6.12 19.14 0.48
N PRO A 33 -6.84 19.01 -0.65
CA PRO A 33 -6.42 18.12 -1.72
C PRO A 33 -5.06 18.42 -2.37
N ARG A 34 -4.58 19.68 -2.32
CA ARG A 34 -3.29 20.12 -2.88
C ARG A 34 -2.29 20.66 -1.84
N ARG A 35 -2.59 20.56 -0.54
CA ARG A 35 -1.76 21.11 0.55
C ARG A 35 -1.39 22.61 0.39
N ASP A 36 -2.15 23.37 -0.39
CA ASP A 36 -1.89 24.78 -0.73
C ASP A 36 -2.75 25.77 0.09
N GLY A 37 -3.25 25.30 1.23
CA GLY A 37 -4.11 26.05 2.14
C GLY A 37 -5.60 25.99 1.81
N ARG A 38 -6.00 25.57 0.59
CA ARG A 38 -7.42 25.37 0.28
C ARG A 38 -7.94 24.11 0.97
N SER A 39 -9.07 24.25 1.66
CA SER A 39 -9.72 23.15 2.36
C SER A 39 -11.20 23.01 1.98
N LEU A 40 -11.72 21.79 2.15
CA LEU A 40 -13.14 21.47 2.06
C LEU A 40 -13.55 20.84 3.39
N ASP A 41 -14.67 21.28 3.94
CA ASP A 41 -15.30 20.65 5.11
C ASP A 41 -16.07 19.38 4.68
N LEU A 42 -15.69 18.22 5.22
CA LEU A 42 -16.34 16.95 4.91
C LEU A 42 -17.77 16.85 5.47
N HIS A 43 -18.08 17.56 6.56
CA HIS A 43 -19.45 17.67 7.06
C HIS A 43 -20.34 18.43 6.07
N GLU A 44 -19.83 19.52 5.50
CA GLU A 44 -20.53 20.27 4.47
C GLU A 44 -20.71 19.42 3.20
N VAL A 45 -19.68 18.70 2.77
CA VAL A 45 -19.76 17.77 1.64
C VAL A 45 -20.85 16.71 1.88
N ALA A 46 -20.88 16.08 3.06
CA ALA A 46 -21.90 15.09 3.41
C ALA A 46 -23.33 15.67 3.36
N THR A 47 -23.51 16.90 3.82
CA THR A 47 -24.80 17.60 3.78
C THR A 47 -25.22 17.95 2.35
N ARG A 48 -24.30 18.44 1.53
CA ARG A 48 -24.55 18.74 0.10
C ARG A 48 -24.90 17.48 -0.70
N LEU A 49 -24.26 16.34 -0.43
CA LEU A 49 -24.57 15.06 -1.09
C LEU A 49 -26.03 14.64 -0.83
N ARG A 50 -26.49 14.72 0.42
CA ARG A 50 -27.90 14.46 0.76
C ARG A 50 -28.85 15.44 0.08
N GLY A 51 -28.51 16.73 0.06
CA GLY A 51 -29.28 17.76 -0.64
C GLY A 51 -29.39 17.52 -2.15
N ALA A 52 -28.41 16.84 -2.75
CA ALA A 52 -28.40 16.42 -4.15
C ALA A 52 -29.13 15.08 -4.40
N GLY A 53 -29.80 14.51 -3.39
CA GLY A 53 -30.55 13.25 -3.51
C GLY A 53 -29.68 11.98 -3.43
N LEU A 54 -28.40 12.10 -3.03
CA LEU A 54 -27.54 10.94 -2.80
C LEU A 54 -27.64 10.47 -1.34
N SER A 55 -28.07 9.22 -1.15
CA SER A 55 -28.09 8.58 0.16
C SER A 55 -26.69 8.09 0.54
N LEU A 56 -26.32 8.25 1.81
CA LEU A 56 -25.12 7.61 2.38
C LEU A 56 -25.35 6.09 2.50
N PRO A 57 -24.31 5.24 2.37
CA PRO A 57 -22.90 5.59 2.27
C PRO A 57 -22.45 6.07 0.86
N VAL A 58 -21.51 7.02 0.83
CA VAL A 58 -20.92 7.55 -0.42
C VAL A 58 -19.39 7.52 -0.34
N LEU A 59 -18.74 7.02 -1.39
CA LEU A 59 -17.28 7.08 -1.55
C LEU A 59 -16.90 8.36 -2.30
N VAL A 60 -16.32 9.32 -1.58
CA VAL A 60 -15.82 10.58 -2.14
C VAL A 60 -14.36 10.42 -2.56
N ARG A 61 -14.01 10.89 -3.75
CA ARG A 61 -12.64 10.84 -4.29
C ARG A 61 -12.13 12.24 -4.61
N PHE A 62 -10.90 12.52 -4.21
CA PHE A 62 -10.19 13.76 -4.41
C PHE A 62 -9.11 13.56 -5.46
N ASP A 63 -9.44 13.86 -6.72
CA ASP A 63 -8.52 13.70 -7.85
C ASP A 63 -7.21 14.46 -7.61
N ASP A 64 -7.26 15.65 -7.02
CA ASP A 64 -6.09 16.48 -6.72
C ASP A 64 -5.08 15.81 -5.77
N ILE A 65 -5.55 14.96 -4.84
CA ILE A 65 -4.64 14.18 -3.96
C ILE A 65 -3.83 13.18 -4.79
N LEU A 66 -4.42 12.56 -5.82
CA LEU A 66 -3.68 11.68 -6.71
C LEU A 66 -2.54 12.43 -7.43
N HIS A 67 -2.80 13.67 -7.86
CA HIS A 67 -1.79 14.49 -8.53
C HIS A 67 -0.66 14.86 -7.57
N ASP A 68 -1.00 15.38 -6.38
CA ASP A 68 0.00 15.74 -5.37
C ASP A 68 0.85 14.53 -4.95
N ARG A 69 0.26 13.34 -4.80
CA ARG A 69 1.03 12.11 -4.48
C ARG A 69 2.00 11.70 -5.57
N VAL A 70 1.61 11.82 -6.84
CA VAL A 70 2.50 11.52 -7.97
C VAL A 70 3.62 12.55 -8.05
N GLU A 71 3.31 13.84 -7.92
CA GLU A 71 4.29 14.92 -7.92
C GLU A 71 5.28 14.81 -6.75
N ALA A 72 4.80 14.54 -5.54
CA ALA A 72 5.64 14.35 -4.36
C ALA A 72 6.62 13.18 -4.55
N LEU A 73 6.16 12.07 -5.14
CA LEU A 73 7.01 10.92 -5.44
C LEU A 73 8.08 11.26 -6.48
N ILE A 74 7.70 11.90 -7.60
CA ILE A 74 8.65 12.34 -8.63
C ILE A 74 9.66 13.34 -8.06
N HIS A 75 9.20 14.29 -7.25
CA HIS A 75 10.04 15.29 -6.61
C HIS A 75 11.04 14.65 -5.63
N ALA A 76 10.61 13.73 -4.77
CA ALA A 76 11.48 13.05 -3.83
C ALA A 76 12.60 12.27 -4.54
N PHE A 77 12.28 11.58 -5.64
CA PHE A 77 13.28 10.90 -6.46
C PHE A 77 14.16 11.86 -7.26
N GLY A 78 13.62 12.99 -7.75
CA GLY A 78 14.40 14.06 -8.36
C GLY A 78 15.45 14.62 -7.39
N ALA A 79 15.03 14.99 -6.18
CA ALA A 79 15.91 15.50 -5.14
C ALA A 79 16.96 14.46 -4.70
N ALA A 80 16.58 13.19 -4.56
CA ALA A 80 17.53 12.12 -4.26
C ALA A 80 18.56 11.94 -5.40
N ARG A 81 18.13 11.99 -6.67
CA ARG A 81 19.03 11.92 -7.83
C ARG A 81 20.04 13.07 -7.84
N GLU A 82 19.59 14.30 -7.61
CA GLU A 82 20.47 15.46 -7.50
C GLU A 82 21.48 15.30 -6.36
N ARG A 83 20.99 14.91 -5.17
CA ARG A 83 21.82 14.71 -3.97
C ARG A 83 22.96 13.70 -4.19
N PHE A 84 22.70 12.61 -4.90
CA PHE A 84 23.69 11.55 -5.15
C PHE A 84 24.37 11.67 -6.53
N GLY A 85 24.15 12.75 -7.26
CA GLY A 85 24.73 12.93 -8.61
C GLY A 85 24.30 11.85 -9.62
N TYR A 86 23.10 11.30 -9.45
CA TYR A 86 22.58 10.19 -10.24
C TYR A 86 21.94 10.67 -11.54
N ARG A 87 22.49 10.24 -12.68
CA ARG A 87 22.15 10.71 -14.02
C ARG A 87 21.03 9.90 -14.69
N GLY A 88 20.79 8.66 -14.25
CA GLY A 88 19.66 7.87 -14.74
C GLY A 88 18.33 8.59 -14.49
N SER A 89 17.35 8.46 -15.39
CA SER A 89 16.02 9.06 -15.22
C SER A 89 15.22 8.35 -14.13
N TYR A 90 14.10 8.96 -13.71
CA TYR A 90 13.13 8.33 -12.81
C TYR A 90 11.77 8.25 -13.49
N THR A 91 11.08 7.12 -13.34
CA THR A 91 9.69 6.95 -13.79
C THR A 91 8.86 6.30 -12.69
N ALA A 92 7.78 6.97 -12.31
CA ALA A 92 6.81 6.44 -11.36
C ALA A 92 5.81 5.54 -12.12
N VAL A 93 5.85 4.23 -11.90
CA VAL A 93 4.94 3.29 -12.57
C VAL A 93 3.75 3.00 -11.66
N TYR A 94 2.53 3.14 -12.19
CA TYR A 94 1.33 2.84 -11.42
C TYR A 94 0.84 1.41 -11.69
N PRO A 95 0.95 0.48 -10.72
CA PRO A 95 0.38 -0.85 -10.84
C PRO A 95 -1.14 -0.82 -10.67
N ILE A 96 -1.87 -1.02 -11.76
CA ILE A 96 -3.32 -0.81 -11.76
C ILE A 96 -4.07 -1.80 -10.85
N LYS A 97 -3.43 -2.90 -10.45
CA LYS A 97 -3.95 -3.85 -9.45
C LYS A 97 -4.41 -3.21 -8.15
N VAL A 98 -3.85 -2.05 -7.81
CA VAL A 98 -4.20 -1.29 -6.59
C VAL A 98 -5.56 -0.59 -6.74
N ASN A 99 -5.84 0.00 -7.90
CA ASN A 99 -7.14 0.60 -8.22
C ASN A 99 -7.33 0.73 -9.75
N GLN A 100 -8.07 -0.20 -10.35
CA GLN A 100 -8.29 -0.26 -11.80
C GLN A 100 -9.34 0.73 -12.29
N GLN A 101 -9.95 1.53 -11.40
CA GLN A 101 -11.01 2.46 -11.77
C GLN A 101 -10.48 3.48 -12.79
N ARG A 102 -11.13 3.56 -13.96
CA ARG A 102 -10.72 4.40 -15.09
C ARG A 102 -10.30 5.80 -14.66
N ARG A 103 -11.13 6.47 -13.85
CA ARG A 103 -10.84 7.82 -13.36
C ARG A 103 -9.55 7.91 -12.56
N VAL A 104 -9.24 6.93 -11.72
CA VAL A 104 -7.98 6.92 -10.94
C VAL A 104 -6.78 6.79 -11.87
N VAL A 105 -6.84 5.83 -12.80
CA VAL A 105 -5.77 5.60 -13.79
C VAL A 105 -5.54 6.84 -14.65
N GLU A 106 -6.60 7.42 -15.21
CA GLU A 106 -6.51 8.63 -16.05
C GLU A 106 -5.92 9.82 -15.29
N ARG A 107 -6.30 10.02 -14.02
CA ARG A 107 -5.74 11.10 -13.20
C ARG A 107 -4.26 10.90 -12.88
N ILE A 108 -3.86 9.69 -12.50
CA ILE A 108 -2.44 9.38 -12.21
C ILE A 108 -1.58 9.61 -13.45
N VAL A 109 -2.00 9.10 -14.62
CA VAL A 109 -1.29 9.31 -15.88
C VAL A 109 -1.21 10.79 -16.25
N ALA A 110 -2.28 11.55 -16.05
CA ALA A 110 -2.30 12.98 -16.34
C ALA A 110 -1.38 13.81 -15.42
N SER A 111 -1.01 13.29 -14.24
CA SER A 111 -0.28 14.04 -13.21
C SER A 111 1.21 14.22 -13.52
N GLY A 112 1.89 13.17 -13.99
CA GLY A 112 3.34 13.22 -14.22
C GLY A 112 3.77 13.15 -15.69
N GLY A 113 2.82 13.13 -16.62
CA GLY A 113 3.11 13.12 -18.06
C GLY A 113 4.02 11.96 -18.46
N ALA A 114 5.18 12.27 -19.05
CA ALA A 114 6.14 11.26 -19.52
C ALA A 114 6.87 10.52 -18.38
N ASP A 115 6.86 11.08 -17.16
CA ASP A 115 7.51 10.48 -15.99
C ASP A 115 6.60 9.47 -15.26
N VAL A 116 5.43 9.17 -15.82
CA VAL A 116 4.48 8.17 -15.28
C VAL A 116 4.26 7.03 -16.26
N GLY A 117 4.43 5.81 -15.79
CA GLY A 117 4.12 4.57 -16.51
C GLY A 117 2.94 3.81 -15.89
N LEU A 118 2.54 2.71 -16.52
CA LEU A 118 1.52 1.78 -16.02
C LEU A 118 2.08 0.37 -15.88
N GLU A 119 1.65 -0.37 -14.86
CA GLU A 119 1.95 -1.80 -14.73
C GLU A 119 0.65 -2.63 -14.79
N ALA A 120 0.74 -3.74 -15.51
CA ALA A 120 -0.26 -4.78 -15.57
C ALA A 120 0.30 -6.09 -15.00
N GLY A 121 -0.39 -6.66 -14.02
CA GLY A 121 -0.05 -7.94 -13.41
C GLY A 121 -0.81 -9.14 -14.02
N SER A 122 -1.63 -8.92 -15.05
CA SER A 122 -2.44 -9.96 -15.69
C SER A 122 -2.91 -9.57 -17.09
N LYS A 123 -3.38 -10.55 -17.86
CA LYS A 123 -3.90 -10.32 -19.23
C LYS A 123 -5.09 -9.33 -19.27
N PRO A 124 -6.11 -9.41 -18.39
CA PRO A 124 -7.18 -8.41 -18.35
C PRO A 124 -6.69 -7.01 -17.97
N GLU A 125 -5.74 -6.92 -17.05
CA GLU A 125 -5.12 -5.66 -16.68
C GLU A 125 -4.34 -5.06 -17.85
N LEU A 126 -3.61 -5.87 -18.63
CA LEU A 126 -2.94 -5.38 -19.83
C LEU A 126 -3.95 -4.78 -20.81
N MET A 127 -5.12 -5.41 -21.01
CA MET A 127 -6.15 -4.84 -21.89
C MET A 127 -6.64 -3.48 -21.39
N ALA A 128 -6.82 -3.32 -20.08
CA ALA A 128 -7.18 -2.03 -19.48
C ALA A 128 -6.05 -0.99 -19.63
N VAL A 129 -4.79 -1.39 -19.42
CA VAL A 129 -3.61 -0.53 -19.61
C VAL A 129 -3.48 -0.09 -21.07
N LEU A 130 -3.62 -0.99 -22.04
CA LEU A 130 -3.57 -0.66 -23.46
C LEU A 130 -4.68 0.34 -23.88
N ALA A 131 -5.82 0.34 -23.17
CA ALA A 131 -6.90 1.28 -23.41
C ALA A 131 -6.66 2.66 -22.77
N ALA A 132 -5.87 2.74 -21.70
CA ALA A 132 -5.65 3.96 -20.92
C ALA A 132 -4.28 4.63 -21.14
N ALA A 133 -3.27 3.88 -21.57
CA ALA A 133 -1.90 4.35 -21.71
C ALA A 133 -1.77 5.35 -22.88
N PRO A 134 -1.17 6.53 -22.66
CA PRO A 134 -0.91 7.48 -23.73
C PRO A 134 0.23 6.96 -24.64
N PRO A 135 0.31 7.42 -25.90
CA PRO A 135 1.40 7.04 -26.80
C PRO A 135 2.78 7.29 -26.17
N GLY A 136 3.69 6.33 -26.32
CA GLY A 136 5.03 6.40 -25.75
C GLY A 136 5.12 6.07 -24.25
N ALA A 137 4.01 5.85 -23.54
CA ALA A 137 4.05 5.52 -22.12
C ALA A 137 4.79 4.20 -21.84
N THR A 138 5.53 4.18 -20.74
CA THR A 138 6.16 2.98 -20.20
C THR A 138 5.07 2.03 -19.68
N VAL A 139 5.09 0.79 -20.16
CA VAL A 139 4.18 -0.27 -19.70
C VAL A 139 4.98 -1.46 -19.20
N ILE A 140 4.83 -1.83 -17.93
CA ILE A 140 5.46 -3.01 -17.34
C ILE A 140 4.45 -4.16 -17.32
N CYS A 141 4.81 -5.32 -17.89
CA CYS A 141 3.97 -6.50 -17.92
C CYS A 141 4.52 -7.57 -16.98
N ASN A 142 3.89 -7.71 -15.81
CA ASN A 142 4.12 -8.76 -14.82
C ASN A 142 2.99 -9.81 -14.84
N GLY A 143 3.08 -10.79 -13.95
CA GLY A 143 2.12 -11.87 -13.76
C GLY A 143 2.38 -13.10 -14.60
N TYR A 144 1.43 -14.04 -14.56
CA TYR A 144 1.50 -15.26 -15.36
C TYR A 144 1.17 -14.95 -16.83
N LYS A 145 2.08 -15.31 -17.76
CA LYS A 145 1.97 -14.94 -19.18
C LYS A 145 1.70 -16.16 -20.05
N ASP A 146 0.49 -16.24 -20.58
CA ASP A 146 0.17 -17.17 -21.67
C ASP A 146 0.54 -16.55 -23.04
N ARG A 147 0.41 -17.34 -24.11
CA ARG A 147 0.66 -16.88 -25.49
C ARG A 147 -0.15 -15.64 -25.86
N GLN A 148 -1.39 -15.53 -25.38
CA GLN A 148 -2.28 -14.41 -25.71
C GLN A 148 -1.80 -13.12 -25.04
N TYR A 149 -1.39 -13.18 -23.77
CA TYR A 149 -0.81 -12.05 -23.05
C TYR A 149 0.45 -11.56 -23.76
N ILE A 150 1.40 -12.46 -24.08
CA ILE A 150 2.64 -12.09 -24.78
C ILE A 150 2.33 -11.40 -26.12
N ARG A 151 1.39 -11.95 -26.91
CA ARG A 151 0.99 -11.34 -28.18
C ARG A 151 0.38 -9.95 -27.99
N LEU A 152 -0.49 -9.76 -26.99
CA LEU A 152 -1.08 -8.47 -26.67
C LEU A 152 0.00 -7.44 -26.29
N ALA A 153 0.98 -7.83 -25.48
CA ALA A 153 2.08 -6.95 -25.09
C ALA A 153 2.92 -6.51 -26.29
N LEU A 154 3.23 -7.46 -27.20
CA LEU A 154 3.93 -7.16 -28.45
C LEU A 154 3.11 -6.24 -29.37
N ILE A 155 1.79 -6.46 -29.47
CA ILE A 155 0.89 -5.56 -30.23
C ILE A 155 0.93 -4.15 -29.63
N GLY A 156 0.87 -4.00 -28.31
CA GLY A 156 1.01 -2.71 -27.63
C GLY A 156 2.31 -1.99 -28.00
N ARG A 157 3.43 -2.74 -28.09
CA ARG A 157 4.71 -2.20 -28.57
C ARG A 157 4.63 -1.71 -30.02
N ARG A 158 3.97 -2.45 -30.91
CA ARG A 158 3.74 -2.04 -32.31
C ARG A 158 2.83 -0.81 -32.41
N MET A 159 1.97 -0.57 -31.42
CA MET A 159 1.13 0.63 -31.32
C MET A 159 1.89 1.87 -30.80
N GLY A 160 3.18 1.74 -30.47
CA GLY A 160 4.02 2.86 -30.05
C GLY A 160 4.15 3.04 -28.53
N LEU A 161 3.75 2.05 -27.72
CA LEU A 161 4.01 2.05 -26.27
C LEU A 161 5.39 1.45 -25.96
N ASP A 162 6.06 1.92 -24.88
CA ASP A 162 7.29 1.29 -24.40
C ASP A 162 6.97 0.10 -23.47
N VAL A 163 6.54 -1.00 -24.09
CA VAL A 163 6.11 -2.21 -23.36
C VAL A 163 7.30 -3.10 -23.01
N HIS A 164 7.53 -3.31 -21.70
CA HIS A 164 8.50 -4.23 -21.13
C HIS A 164 7.81 -5.53 -20.69
N ILE A 165 8.14 -6.66 -21.33
CA ILE A 165 7.65 -7.98 -20.94
C ILE A 165 8.62 -8.55 -19.91
N VAL A 166 8.24 -8.56 -18.64
CA VAL A 166 9.10 -9.05 -17.55
C VAL A 166 9.07 -10.58 -17.51
N ILE A 167 10.22 -11.21 -17.73
CA ILE A 167 10.38 -12.65 -17.59
C ILE A 167 10.37 -13.00 -16.11
N GLU A 168 9.35 -13.74 -15.69
CA GLU A 168 9.18 -14.18 -14.30
C GLU A 168 9.30 -15.69 -14.16
N LYS A 169 9.24 -16.42 -15.28
CA LYS A 169 9.46 -17.86 -15.37
C LYS A 169 10.23 -18.20 -16.64
N LEU A 170 11.20 -19.12 -16.54
CA LEU A 170 11.98 -19.56 -17.70
C LEU A 170 11.12 -20.14 -18.84
N SER A 171 9.99 -20.75 -18.52
CA SER A 171 9.05 -21.28 -19.51
C SER A 171 8.42 -20.20 -20.41
N GLU A 172 8.53 -18.93 -20.05
CA GLU A 172 8.02 -17.81 -20.87
C GLU A 172 8.95 -17.50 -22.04
N LEU A 173 10.25 -17.80 -21.95
CA LEU A 173 11.24 -17.47 -22.99
C LEU A 173 10.90 -18.08 -24.36
N PRO A 174 10.60 -19.39 -24.49
CA PRO A 174 10.21 -19.96 -25.77
C PRO A 174 8.93 -19.32 -26.33
N LEU A 175 7.96 -19.01 -25.48
CA LEU A 175 6.70 -18.38 -25.89
C LEU A 175 6.91 -16.95 -26.42
N ILE A 176 7.80 -16.20 -25.76
CA ILE A 176 8.20 -14.85 -26.18
C ILE A 176 8.89 -14.92 -27.54
N ALA A 177 9.86 -15.82 -27.70
CA ALA A 177 10.59 -15.96 -28.96
C ALA A 177 9.69 -16.40 -30.12
N GLU A 178 8.78 -17.36 -29.88
CA GLU A 178 7.78 -17.81 -30.84
C GLU A 178 6.88 -16.64 -31.29
N ALA A 179 6.30 -15.91 -30.33
CA ALA A 179 5.38 -14.80 -30.62
C ALA A 179 6.07 -13.61 -31.29
N ALA A 180 7.27 -13.25 -30.84
CA ALA A 180 8.09 -12.18 -31.42
C ALA A 180 8.41 -12.46 -32.90
N ARG A 181 8.81 -13.71 -33.21
CA ARG A 181 9.10 -14.15 -34.57
C ARG A 181 7.83 -14.16 -35.43
N ALA A 182 6.75 -14.74 -34.92
CA ALA A 182 5.48 -14.83 -35.65
C ALA A 182 4.88 -13.46 -35.97
N LEU A 183 5.07 -12.48 -35.09
CA LEU A 183 4.58 -11.12 -35.31
C LEU A 183 5.60 -10.22 -36.03
N GLY A 184 6.87 -10.59 -36.12
CA GLY A 184 7.94 -9.72 -36.63
C GLY A 184 8.17 -8.50 -35.73
N ILE A 185 8.10 -8.67 -34.41
CA ILE A 185 8.28 -7.59 -33.42
C ILE A 185 9.47 -7.94 -32.54
N ARG A 186 10.50 -7.10 -32.50
CA ARG A 186 11.58 -7.18 -31.50
C ARG A 186 11.01 -6.81 -30.12
N PRO A 187 10.99 -7.73 -29.15
CA PRO A 187 10.47 -7.45 -27.82
C PRO A 187 11.42 -6.51 -27.06
N ARG A 188 10.90 -5.90 -26.00
CA ARG A 188 11.71 -5.29 -24.94
C ARG A 188 11.40 -6.03 -23.66
N LEU A 189 12.43 -6.61 -23.08
CA LEU A 189 12.31 -7.63 -22.04
C LEU A 189 12.81 -7.07 -20.72
N GLY A 190 12.07 -7.40 -19.68
CA GLY A 190 12.54 -7.33 -18.30
C GLY A 190 12.90 -8.72 -17.79
N LEU A 191 13.64 -8.79 -16.69
CA LEU A 191 13.88 -10.04 -15.98
C LEU A 191 13.67 -9.79 -14.48
N ARG A 192 12.78 -10.57 -13.88
CA ARG A 192 12.51 -10.49 -12.44
C ARG A 192 13.43 -11.41 -11.66
N VAL A 193 14.16 -10.87 -10.70
CA VAL A 193 14.98 -11.66 -9.77
C VAL A 193 14.25 -11.91 -8.45
N ARG A 194 14.52 -13.04 -7.82
CA ARG A 194 14.16 -13.27 -6.41
C ARG A 194 15.28 -12.81 -5.51
N LEU A 195 14.91 -12.10 -4.45
CA LEU A 195 15.84 -11.57 -3.46
C LEU A 195 15.83 -12.46 -2.22
N ALA A 196 16.99 -13.00 -1.84
CA ALA A 196 17.16 -13.82 -0.65
C ALA A 196 17.10 -12.99 0.64
N SER A 197 17.50 -11.72 0.58
CA SER A 197 17.51 -10.79 1.71
C SER A 197 16.13 -10.50 2.31
N LEU A 198 15.05 -10.81 1.59
CA LEU A 198 13.66 -10.59 1.99
C LEU A 198 12.98 -11.83 2.61
N ALA A 199 13.76 -12.79 3.11
CA ALA A 199 13.27 -14.05 3.68
C ALA A 199 12.60 -13.93 5.07
N GLY A 200 12.21 -12.74 5.53
CA GLY A 200 11.57 -12.48 6.83
C GLY A 200 10.23 -11.72 6.69
N GLY A 201 9.19 -12.12 7.44
CA GLY A 201 7.90 -11.39 7.52
C GLY A 201 6.71 -11.97 6.72
N LYS A 202 5.52 -11.38 6.89
CA LYS A 202 4.25 -11.83 6.29
C LYS A 202 4.23 -11.78 4.75
N TRP A 203 5.09 -10.94 4.14
CA TRP A 203 5.09 -10.64 2.70
C TRP A 203 6.16 -11.41 1.88
N GLN A 204 6.79 -12.45 2.46
CA GLN A 204 7.76 -13.30 1.75
C GLN A 204 7.20 -13.90 0.45
N ASN A 205 5.89 -14.17 0.40
CA ASN A 205 5.23 -14.77 -0.76
C ASN A 205 5.09 -13.81 -1.95
N THR A 206 5.22 -12.49 -1.73
CA THR A 206 5.08 -11.48 -2.78
C THR A 206 6.43 -10.99 -3.32
N GLY A 207 7.48 -10.92 -2.48
CA GLY A 207 8.78 -10.33 -2.86
C GLY A 207 10.04 -11.14 -2.54
N GLY A 208 9.99 -12.09 -1.61
CA GLY A 208 11.18 -12.82 -1.14
C GLY A 208 11.48 -14.12 -1.89
N GLU A 209 12.40 -14.92 -1.37
CA GLU A 209 12.84 -16.19 -1.95
C GLU A 209 11.68 -17.18 -2.24
N LYS A 210 10.66 -17.19 -1.37
CA LYS A 210 9.44 -18.00 -1.51
C LYS A 210 8.41 -17.43 -2.48
N SER A 211 8.71 -16.31 -3.14
CA SER A 211 7.81 -15.71 -4.12
C SER A 211 7.47 -16.69 -5.24
N LYS A 212 6.21 -16.65 -5.69
CA LYS A 212 5.73 -17.46 -6.82
C LYS A 212 6.32 -17.00 -8.16
N PHE A 213 6.88 -15.79 -8.20
CA PHE A 213 7.39 -15.12 -9.39
C PHE A 213 8.85 -14.72 -9.23
N GLY A 214 9.53 -14.56 -10.35
CA GLY A 214 10.94 -14.23 -10.40
C GLY A 214 11.83 -15.46 -10.45
N LEU A 215 13.06 -15.22 -10.91
CA LEU A 215 14.08 -16.23 -11.15
C LEU A 215 15.10 -16.23 -10.00
N HIS A 216 15.46 -17.42 -9.53
CA HIS A 216 16.62 -17.56 -8.64
C HIS A 216 17.93 -17.49 -9.45
N ALA A 217 19.08 -17.28 -8.81
CA ALA A 217 20.37 -17.04 -9.48
C ALA A 217 20.68 -18.01 -10.64
N ARG A 218 20.54 -19.33 -10.42
CA ARG A 218 20.74 -20.33 -11.50
C ARG A 218 19.77 -20.16 -12.68
N GLN A 219 18.51 -19.78 -12.43
CA GLN A 219 17.56 -19.45 -13.49
C GLN A 219 17.92 -18.14 -14.20
N VAL A 220 18.48 -17.15 -13.51
CA VAL A 220 18.97 -15.91 -14.16
C VAL A 220 20.05 -16.24 -15.19
N LEU A 221 21.02 -17.09 -14.82
CA LEU A 221 22.06 -17.55 -15.75
C LEU A 221 21.48 -18.33 -16.93
N ALA A 222 20.53 -19.24 -16.67
CA ALA A 222 19.84 -19.98 -17.72
C ALA A 222 19.00 -19.05 -18.64
N ALA A 223 18.39 -18.00 -18.10
CA ALA A 223 17.67 -17.01 -18.88
C ALA A 223 18.60 -16.22 -19.79
N ALA A 224 19.75 -15.79 -19.27
CA ALA A 224 20.77 -15.10 -20.05
C ALA A 224 21.23 -15.96 -21.24
N GLU A 225 21.48 -17.25 -21.01
CA GLU A 225 21.88 -18.17 -22.08
C GLU A 225 20.76 -18.42 -23.09
N GLY A 226 19.55 -18.73 -22.61
CA GLY A 226 18.39 -18.92 -23.49
C GLY A 226 18.06 -17.69 -24.33
N LEU A 227 18.31 -16.48 -23.81
CA LEU A 227 18.19 -15.24 -24.59
C LEU A 227 19.26 -15.14 -25.68
N ARG A 228 20.50 -15.58 -25.43
CA ARG A 228 21.56 -15.62 -26.46
C ARG A 228 21.22 -16.62 -27.55
N GLU A 229 20.83 -17.83 -27.18
CA GLU A 229 20.42 -18.89 -28.11
C GLU A 229 19.24 -18.45 -28.98
N ALA A 230 18.29 -17.70 -28.41
CA ALA A 230 17.14 -17.15 -29.15
C ALA A 230 17.50 -15.90 -30.00
N GLY A 231 18.72 -15.37 -29.90
CA GLY A 231 19.13 -14.12 -30.54
C GLY A 231 18.41 -12.88 -30.00
N LEU A 232 18.00 -12.91 -28.73
CA LEU A 232 17.24 -11.88 -28.00
C LEU A 232 18.01 -11.27 -26.82
N ALA A 233 19.29 -11.58 -26.64
CA ALA A 233 20.09 -11.06 -25.52
C ALA A 233 20.14 -9.51 -25.50
N ASP A 234 20.14 -8.89 -26.69
CA ASP A 234 20.05 -7.44 -26.88
C ASP A 234 18.69 -6.85 -26.48
N CYS A 235 17.66 -7.68 -26.29
CA CYS A 235 16.31 -7.25 -25.94
C CYS A 235 16.10 -7.16 -24.42
N LEU A 236 17.02 -7.66 -23.59
CA LEU A 236 16.92 -7.53 -22.14
C LEU A 236 17.37 -6.13 -21.70
N ARG A 237 16.40 -5.30 -21.30
CA ARG A 237 16.59 -3.87 -21.01
C ARG A 237 16.28 -3.50 -19.57
N LEU A 238 15.51 -4.32 -18.85
CA LEU A 238 15.04 -4.00 -17.52
C LEU A 238 15.35 -5.12 -16.53
N LEU A 239 15.95 -4.77 -15.40
CA LEU A 239 15.97 -5.61 -14.21
C LEU A 239 14.74 -5.24 -13.37
N HIS A 240 13.94 -6.21 -12.98
CA HIS A 240 12.83 -6.00 -12.06
C HIS A 240 13.10 -6.75 -10.75
N CYS A 241 12.81 -6.12 -9.62
CA CYS A 241 12.61 -6.81 -8.36
C CYS A 241 11.34 -6.26 -7.71
N HIS A 242 10.78 -7.02 -6.78
CA HIS A 242 9.60 -6.58 -6.05
C HIS A 242 9.86 -6.83 -4.57
N LEU A 243 10.01 -5.78 -3.79
CA LEU A 243 10.38 -5.92 -2.38
C LEU A 243 9.20 -6.44 -1.53
N GLY A 244 7.97 -6.18 -1.96
CA GLY A 244 6.74 -6.55 -1.26
C GLY A 244 5.73 -5.39 -1.24
N SER A 245 4.63 -5.54 -0.50
CA SER A 245 3.70 -4.45 -0.23
C SER A 245 3.80 -4.06 1.25
N GLN A 246 3.63 -2.76 1.55
CA GLN A 246 3.59 -2.25 2.93
C GLN A 246 4.80 -2.70 3.75
N LEU A 247 6.01 -2.39 3.28
CA LEU A 247 7.23 -2.70 4.06
C LEU A 247 7.33 -1.68 5.19
N ALA A 248 7.17 -2.14 6.43
CA ALA A 248 7.14 -1.25 7.59
C ALA A 248 8.53 -0.70 8.00
N ASN A 249 9.60 -1.39 7.61
CA ASN A 249 10.96 -1.15 8.10
C ASN A 249 11.93 -0.82 6.96
N ILE A 250 12.51 0.37 7.00
CA ILE A 250 13.46 0.85 5.98
C ILE A 250 14.70 -0.04 5.83
N ARG A 251 15.14 -0.71 6.90
CA ARG A 251 16.30 -1.62 6.83
C ARG A 251 16.04 -2.84 5.95
N ASP A 252 14.79 -3.29 5.86
CA ASP A 252 14.42 -4.42 4.98
C ASP A 252 14.48 -3.99 3.52
N ILE A 253 14.03 -2.76 3.24
CA ILE A 253 14.13 -2.12 1.93
C ILE A 253 15.60 -1.97 1.53
N GLN A 254 16.45 -1.40 2.38
CA GLN A 254 17.90 -1.24 2.13
C GLN A 254 18.59 -2.56 1.76
N ARG A 255 18.32 -3.64 2.51
CA ARG A 255 18.91 -4.96 2.22
C ARG A 255 18.48 -5.49 0.84
N GLY A 256 17.19 -5.39 0.53
CA GLY A 256 16.67 -5.80 -0.78
C GLY A 256 17.24 -4.97 -1.93
N LEU A 257 17.40 -3.65 -1.74
CA LEU A 257 17.96 -2.76 -2.74
C LEU A 257 19.43 -3.04 -3.02
N HIS A 258 20.25 -3.29 -1.99
CA HIS A 258 21.65 -3.66 -2.19
C HIS A 258 21.80 -4.98 -2.98
N GLU A 259 20.95 -5.97 -2.69
CA GLU A 259 20.94 -7.22 -3.44
C GLU A 259 20.49 -7.00 -4.90
N ALA A 260 19.45 -6.19 -5.13
CA ALA A 260 18.99 -5.85 -6.47
C ALA A 260 20.06 -5.09 -7.28
N ALA A 261 20.74 -4.13 -6.66
CA ALA A 261 21.84 -3.39 -7.29
C ALA A 261 23.01 -4.31 -7.66
N ARG A 262 23.32 -5.32 -6.84
CA ARG A 262 24.29 -6.38 -7.19
C ARG A 262 23.85 -7.20 -8.41
N TYR A 263 22.58 -7.59 -8.49
CA TYR A 263 22.07 -8.28 -9.68
C TYR A 263 22.19 -7.43 -10.95
N TYR A 264 21.98 -6.11 -10.86
CA TYR A 264 22.22 -5.20 -11.98
C TYR A 264 23.67 -5.28 -12.46
N GLY A 265 24.64 -5.20 -11.54
CA GLY A 265 26.06 -5.31 -11.87
C GLY A 265 26.40 -6.64 -12.54
N GLU A 266 25.92 -7.75 -12.00
CA GLU A 266 26.15 -9.09 -12.56
C GLU A 266 25.54 -9.24 -13.96
N LEU A 267 24.32 -8.74 -14.20
CA LEU A 267 23.71 -8.79 -15.53
C LEU A 267 24.50 -7.99 -16.57
N ARG A 268 25.05 -6.82 -16.17
CA ARG A 268 25.95 -6.03 -17.03
C ARG A 268 27.26 -6.77 -17.31
N ARG A 269 27.85 -7.45 -16.31
CA ARG A 269 29.06 -8.29 -16.48
C ARG A 269 28.82 -9.48 -17.41
N LEU A 270 27.60 -10.02 -17.43
CA LEU A 270 27.18 -11.04 -18.39
C LEU A 270 26.98 -10.49 -19.81
N GLY A 271 27.22 -9.20 -20.05
CA GLY A 271 27.11 -8.55 -21.36
C GLY A 271 25.68 -8.24 -21.78
N LEU A 272 24.72 -8.24 -20.85
CA LEU A 272 23.32 -7.92 -21.14
C LEU A 272 23.11 -6.39 -21.04
N PRO A 273 22.44 -5.75 -22.00
CA PRO A 273 22.33 -4.29 -22.05
C PRO A 273 21.18 -3.77 -21.17
N VAL A 274 21.16 -4.18 -19.90
CA VAL A 274 20.20 -3.65 -18.91
C VAL A 274 20.42 -2.16 -18.76
N GLU A 275 19.39 -1.36 -18.98
CA GLU A 275 19.42 0.10 -18.97
C GLU A 275 18.45 0.70 -17.96
N ALA A 276 17.58 -0.13 -17.36
CA ALA A 276 16.63 0.27 -16.34
C ALA A 276 16.60 -0.74 -15.18
N VAL A 277 16.37 -0.24 -13.96
CA VAL A 277 16.11 -1.03 -12.76
C VAL A 277 14.77 -0.57 -12.18
N ASP A 278 13.84 -1.52 -12.14
CA ASP A 278 12.54 -1.37 -11.49
C ASP A 278 12.59 -2.08 -10.14
N VAL A 279 12.47 -1.30 -9.06
CA VAL A 279 12.50 -1.83 -7.69
C VAL A 279 11.11 -2.29 -7.20
N GLY A 280 10.11 -2.17 -8.07
CA GLY A 280 8.74 -2.59 -7.80
C GLY A 280 8.08 -1.73 -6.72
N GLY A 281 7.11 -2.32 -6.03
CA GLY A 281 6.46 -1.70 -4.87
C GLY A 281 7.27 -1.88 -3.59
N GLY A 282 6.70 -1.41 -2.49
CA GLY A 282 7.29 -1.60 -1.16
C GLY A 282 7.10 -0.40 -0.26
N LEU A 283 7.07 0.80 -0.87
CA LEU A 283 6.75 2.04 -0.20
C LEU A 283 5.40 1.92 0.52
N GLY A 284 5.45 1.92 1.85
CA GLY A 284 4.28 1.80 2.71
C GLY A 284 3.61 3.13 2.99
N VAL A 285 2.48 3.06 3.68
CA VAL A 285 1.70 4.20 4.14
C VAL A 285 1.49 4.07 5.63
N ASP A 286 1.65 5.15 6.40
CA ASP A 286 1.35 5.15 7.83
C ASP A 286 -0.15 5.32 8.07
N TYR A 287 -0.88 4.21 8.23
CA TYR A 287 -2.32 4.24 8.48
C TYR A 287 -2.65 4.53 9.95
N GLU A 288 -1.74 4.20 10.86
CA GLU A 288 -1.93 4.38 12.31
C GLU A 288 -1.51 5.77 12.78
N GLY A 289 -0.62 6.43 12.02
CA GLY A 289 -0.02 7.70 12.41
C GLY A 289 1.02 7.56 13.52
N THR A 290 1.63 6.38 13.67
CA THR A 290 2.55 6.09 14.79
C THR A 290 4.02 6.19 14.42
N GLY A 291 4.36 6.30 13.13
CA GLY A 291 5.75 6.30 12.66
C GLY A 291 6.53 5.05 13.09
N SER A 292 5.84 3.93 13.30
CA SER A 292 6.38 2.71 13.87
C SER A 292 6.60 1.61 12.82
N ARG A 293 7.05 0.43 13.27
CA ARG A 293 7.21 -0.78 12.45
C ARG A 293 6.01 -1.74 12.58
N SER A 294 4.86 -1.25 13.03
CA SER A 294 3.63 -2.06 13.08
C SER A 294 3.19 -2.45 11.67
N ASP A 295 2.28 -3.41 11.59
CA ASP A 295 1.81 -3.95 10.31
C ASP A 295 1.12 -2.89 9.42
N CYS A 296 0.52 -1.85 10.04
CA CYS A 296 -0.19 -0.78 9.35
C CYS A 296 0.51 0.58 9.47
N SER A 297 1.81 0.60 9.79
CA SER A 297 2.65 1.79 9.86
C SER A 297 3.94 1.63 9.03
N VAL A 298 4.69 2.72 8.90
CA VAL A 298 6.08 2.72 8.41
C VAL A 298 6.98 3.55 9.33
N ASN A 299 8.26 3.20 9.39
CA ASN A 299 9.26 3.91 10.21
C ASN A 299 10.17 4.84 9.41
N TYR A 300 9.74 5.28 8.22
CA TYR A 300 10.52 6.07 7.28
C TYR A 300 9.63 7.03 6.49
N SER A 301 10.25 8.07 5.93
CA SER A 301 9.58 9.02 5.04
C SER A 301 9.73 8.65 3.57
N LEU A 302 8.96 9.31 2.70
CA LEU A 302 9.08 9.20 1.24
C LEU A 302 10.49 9.58 0.77
N GLU A 303 11.06 10.65 1.31
CA GLU A 303 12.40 11.13 0.99
C GLU A 303 13.47 10.15 1.45
N GLU A 304 13.33 9.57 2.65
CA GLU A 304 14.24 8.53 3.12
C GLU A 304 14.19 7.30 2.20
N TYR A 305 13.00 6.86 1.79
CA TYR A 305 12.83 5.79 0.82
C TYR A 305 13.53 6.11 -0.51
N ALA A 306 13.26 7.28 -1.10
CA ALA A 306 13.87 7.70 -2.35
C ALA A 306 15.41 7.78 -2.27
N ASN A 307 15.93 8.33 -1.17
CA ASN A 307 17.38 8.40 -0.92
C ASN A 307 18.01 7.01 -0.91
N ASN A 308 17.42 6.05 -0.17
CA ASN A 308 17.95 4.69 -0.08
C ASN A 308 17.94 3.95 -1.42
N VAL A 309 16.90 4.14 -2.22
CA VAL A 309 16.78 3.54 -3.55
C VAL A 309 17.87 4.08 -4.50
N VAL A 310 18.02 5.40 -4.58
CA VAL A 310 19.02 6.03 -5.45
C VAL A 310 20.45 5.70 -5.00
N GLN A 311 20.72 5.80 -3.70
CA GLN A 311 22.03 5.53 -3.13
C GLN A 311 22.51 4.11 -3.43
N ALA A 312 21.66 3.11 -3.20
CA ALA A 312 22.03 1.70 -3.40
C ALA A 312 22.50 1.42 -4.84
N LEU A 313 21.85 2.02 -5.84
CA LEU A 313 22.27 1.88 -7.24
C LEU A 313 23.47 2.75 -7.58
N ALA A 314 23.54 3.97 -7.06
CA ALA A 314 24.67 4.88 -7.27
C ALA A 314 25.99 4.24 -6.82
N GLU A 315 26.02 3.68 -5.60
CA GLU A 315 27.21 3.05 -5.00
C GLU A 315 27.70 1.85 -5.81
N VAL A 316 26.79 1.00 -6.30
CA VAL A 316 27.18 -0.14 -7.14
C VAL A 316 27.70 0.33 -8.50
N CYS A 317 27.05 1.32 -9.11
CA CYS A 317 27.48 1.86 -10.39
C CYS A 317 28.87 2.50 -10.31
N GLU A 318 29.14 3.27 -9.26
CA GLU A 318 30.44 3.88 -9.02
C GLU A 318 31.52 2.82 -8.76
N ARG A 319 31.29 1.92 -7.79
CA ARG A 319 32.26 0.89 -7.41
C ARG A 319 32.65 -0.02 -8.58
N GLU A 320 31.67 -0.37 -9.42
CA GLU A 320 31.85 -1.34 -10.50
C GLU A 320 32.05 -0.67 -11.88
N HIS A 321 32.15 0.67 -11.92
CA HIS A 321 32.32 1.48 -13.13
C HIS A 321 31.25 1.19 -14.20
N LEU A 322 30.00 1.07 -13.76
CA LEU A 322 28.84 0.78 -14.60
C LEU A 322 28.06 2.06 -14.93
N PRO A 323 27.34 2.10 -16.06
CA PRO A 323 26.39 3.19 -16.31
C PRO A 323 25.29 3.18 -15.25
N GLN A 324 24.79 4.35 -14.89
CA GLN A 324 23.65 4.50 -13.99
C GLN A 324 22.35 4.23 -14.76
N PRO A 325 21.58 3.18 -14.42
CA PRO A 325 20.35 2.83 -15.13
C PRO A 325 19.23 3.85 -14.86
N ALA A 326 18.22 3.89 -15.73
CA ALA A 326 16.93 4.51 -15.40
C ALA A 326 16.29 3.78 -14.20
N LEU A 327 15.57 4.51 -13.37
CA LEU A 327 14.98 4.00 -12.14
C LEU A 327 13.46 4.01 -12.22
N LEU A 328 12.84 2.89 -11.84
CA LEU A 328 11.39 2.77 -11.79
C LEU A 328 10.95 2.25 -10.42
N THR A 329 9.78 2.72 -9.97
CA THR A 329 9.10 2.20 -8.78
C THR A 329 7.63 1.98 -9.08
N GLU A 330 7.05 0.93 -8.52
CA GLU A 330 5.62 0.58 -8.63
C GLU A 330 4.83 0.94 -7.36
N SER A 331 4.94 2.18 -6.88
CA SER A 331 4.42 2.64 -5.58
C SER A 331 2.91 2.93 -5.56
N GLY A 332 2.08 2.02 -6.10
CA GLY A 332 0.64 2.28 -6.31
C GLY A 332 -0.16 2.54 -5.03
N ARG A 333 0.18 1.88 -3.91
CA ARG A 333 -0.45 2.14 -2.60
C ARG A 333 -0.19 3.57 -2.15
N ALA A 334 1.07 4.01 -2.20
CA ALA A 334 1.46 5.34 -1.81
C ALA A 334 0.79 6.40 -2.69
N MET A 335 0.61 6.14 -4.00
CA MET A 335 -0.09 7.06 -4.91
C MET A 335 -1.59 7.21 -4.63
N THR A 336 -2.25 6.22 -4.00
CA THR A 336 -3.72 6.16 -3.95
C THR A 336 -4.34 6.08 -2.55
N ALA A 337 -3.58 5.87 -1.48
CA ALA A 337 -4.17 5.62 -0.17
C ALA A 337 -5.07 6.76 0.34
N HIS A 338 -4.62 8.01 0.22
CA HIS A 338 -5.30 9.17 0.82
C HIS A 338 -6.40 9.78 -0.03
N HIS A 339 -6.53 9.42 -1.30
CA HIS A 339 -7.39 10.14 -2.24
C HIS A 339 -8.90 9.89 -2.05
N ALA A 340 -9.31 8.97 -1.18
CA ALA A 340 -10.70 8.55 -1.06
C ALA A 340 -11.16 8.43 0.38
N VAL A 341 -12.38 8.90 0.66
CA VAL A 341 -13.03 8.82 1.98
C VAL A 341 -14.42 8.20 1.80
N LEU A 342 -14.71 7.16 2.58
CA LEU A 342 -16.05 6.59 2.68
C LEU A 342 -16.83 7.35 3.76
N VAL A 343 -17.90 8.04 3.35
CA VAL A 343 -18.77 8.80 4.25
C VAL A 343 -20.04 8.00 4.51
N THR A 344 -20.37 7.80 5.78
CA THR A 344 -21.60 7.14 6.25
C THR A 344 -22.16 7.85 7.47
N ASN A 345 -23.38 7.52 7.89
CA ASN A 345 -23.99 8.02 9.12
C ASN A 345 -24.14 6.91 10.16
N VAL A 346 -24.15 7.32 11.43
CA VAL A 346 -24.64 6.48 12.54
C VAL A 346 -26.16 6.43 12.42
N ILE A 347 -26.72 5.23 12.29
CA ILE A 347 -28.17 5.02 12.17
C ILE A 347 -28.84 4.79 13.52
N ASP A 348 -28.09 4.27 14.48
CA ASP A 348 -28.58 3.95 15.83
C ASP A 348 -27.41 3.88 16.82
N ILE A 349 -27.71 4.03 18.12
CA ILE A 349 -26.73 3.95 19.21
C ILE A 349 -27.32 3.07 20.33
N GLU A 350 -26.69 1.92 20.54
CA GLU A 350 -26.94 1.10 21.74
C GLU A 350 -26.06 1.60 22.88
N HIS A 351 -26.70 2.13 23.92
CA HIS A 351 -25.99 2.51 25.14
C HIS A 351 -25.73 1.26 25.97
N ALA A 352 -24.55 1.22 26.62
CA ALA A 352 -24.27 0.16 27.58
C ALA A 352 -25.41 0.14 28.63
N PRO A 353 -25.98 -1.04 28.95
CA PRO A 353 -27.01 -1.15 29.97
C PRO A 353 -26.46 -0.64 31.32
N GLY A 354 -27.33 -0.03 32.13
CA GLY A 354 -26.94 0.53 33.44
C GLY A 354 -26.70 2.05 33.46
N SER A 355 -27.23 2.81 32.50
CA SER A 355 -27.20 4.28 32.53
C SER A 355 -28.15 4.90 33.57
N GLY A 356 -29.07 4.10 34.12
CA GLY A 356 -29.90 4.47 35.28
C GLY A 356 -29.25 4.02 36.59
N ALA A 357 -29.49 4.77 37.66
CA ALA A 357 -29.12 4.31 39.00
C ALA A 357 -29.89 3.01 39.32
N PRO A 358 -29.21 1.94 39.79
CA PRO A 358 -29.90 0.71 40.16
C PRO A 358 -30.85 0.96 41.34
N GLU A 359 -31.93 0.18 41.41
CA GLU A 359 -32.89 0.24 42.51
C GLU A 359 -32.41 -0.58 43.71
N ARG A 360 -32.62 -0.04 44.91
CA ARG A 360 -32.26 -0.73 46.16
C ARG A 360 -33.03 -2.06 46.26
N PRO A 361 -32.36 -3.18 46.53
CA PRO A 361 -33.03 -4.45 46.70
C PRO A 361 -33.84 -4.55 47.98
N ALA A 362 -34.96 -5.27 47.89
CA ALA A 362 -35.80 -5.65 49.00
C ALA A 362 -35.14 -6.75 49.85
N GLU A 363 -35.66 -6.98 51.05
CA GLU A 363 -35.12 -8.00 51.96
C GLU A 363 -35.34 -9.43 51.45
N ASP A 364 -36.27 -9.67 50.54
CA ASP A 364 -36.56 -10.97 49.92
C ASP A 364 -35.86 -11.17 48.57
N ASP A 365 -35.17 -10.15 48.04
CA ASP A 365 -34.41 -10.28 46.80
C ASP A 365 -33.26 -11.30 46.92
N PRO A 366 -32.84 -11.91 45.79
CA PRO A 366 -31.74 -12.86 45.77
C PRO A 366 -30.46 -12.32 46.42
N ALA A 367 -29.78 -13.15 47.20
CA ALA A 367 -28.58 -12.75 47.96
C ALA A 367 -27.52 -12.09 47.07
N VAL A 368 -27.36 -12.58 45.84
CA VAL A 368 -26.40 -12.03 44.88
C VAL A 368 -26.69 -10.58 44.49
N VAL A 369 -27.97 -10.21 44.34
CA VAL A 369 -28.39 -8.82 44.05
C VAL A 369 -28.13 -7.92 45.26
N ARG A 370 -28.42 -8.42 46.47
CA ARG A 370 -28.12 -7.68 47.72
C ARG A 370 -26.61 -7.50 47.95
N HIS A 371 -25.78 -8.50 47.60
CA HIS A 371 -24.33 -8.37 47.69
C HIS A 371 -23.79 -7.35 46.68
N LEU A 372 -24.27 -7.36 45.43
CA LEU A 372 -23.94 -6.32 44.45
C LEU A 372 -24.32 -4.92 44.93
N TRP A 373 -25.48 -4.77 45.59
CA TRP A 373 -25.88 -3.50 46.21
C TRP A 373 -24.93 -3.07 47.34
N GLN A 374 -24.53 -3.98 48.22
CA GLN A 374 -23.57 -3.70 49.30
C GLN A 374 -22.21 -3.28 48.75
N VAL A 375 -21.76 -3.88 47.64
CA VAL A 375 -20.54 -3.47 46.95
C VAL A 375 -20.69 -2.04 46.44
N LEU A 376 -21.80 -1.72 45.78
CA LEU A 376 -22.09 -0.37 45.28
C LEU A 376 -22.07 0.70 46.38
N GLU A 377 -22.68 0.42 47.54
CA GLU A 377 -22.71 1.34 48.69
C GLU A 377 -21.31 1.62 49.28
N ARG A 378 -20.34 0.71 49.06
CA ARG A 378 -18.97 0.81 49.59
C ARG A 378 -17.99 1.45 48.60
N VAL A 379 -18.40 1.70 47.35
CA VAL A 379 -17.49 2.23 46.33
C VAL A 379 -17.00 3.62 46.74
N SER A 380 -15.69 3.74 46.87
CA SER A 380 -14.98 4.98 47.11
C SER A 380 -13.69 4.98 46.30
N ALA A 381 -13.03 6.14 46.18
CA ALA A 381 -11.73 6.22 45.50
C ALA A 381 -10.67 5.27 46.10
N ARG A 382 -10.79 4.89 47.39
CA ARG A 382 -9.85 3.98 48.06
C ARG A 382 -10.20 2.50 47.91
N THR A 383 -11.48 2.18 47.75
CA THR A 383 -12.01 0.81 47.67
C THR A 383 -12.36 0.38 46.26
N ALA A 384 -12.24 1.27 45.26
CA ALA A 384 -12.70 1.05 43.89
C ALA A 384 -12.19 -0.27 43.27
N LEU A 385 -10.92 -0.61 43.46
CA LEU A 385 -10.35 -1.85 42.91
C LEU A 385 -10.90 -3.11 43.61
N GLU A 386 -11.03 -3.07 44.94
CA GLU A 386 -11.61 -4.17 45.71
C GLU A 386 -13.09 -4.36 45.37
N CYS A 387 -13.86 -3.26 45.36
CA CYS A 387 -15.26 -3.28 44.96
C CYS A 387 -15.45 -3.75 43.51
N HIS A 388 -14.50 -3.46 42.60
CA HIS A 388 -14.56 -3.98 41.23
C HIS A 388 -14.42 -5.51 41.20
N HIS A 389 -13.43 -6.07 41.91
CA HIS A 389 -13.27 -7.53 42.00
C HIS A 389 -14.48 -8.21 42.66
N ASP A 390 -15.02 -7.63 43.74
CA ASP A 390 -16.21 -8.14 44.40
C ASP A 390 -17.44 -8.11 43.47
N ALA A 391 -17.61 -7.01 42.72
CA ALA A 391 -18.68 -6.90 41.74
C ALA A 391 -18.55 -7.93 40.61
N GLU A 392 -17.34 -8.16 40.10
CA GLU A 392 -17.08 -9.20 39.09
C GLU A 392 -17.41 -10.61 39.62
N HIS A 393 -17.01 -10.90 40.87
CA HIS A 393 -17.34 -12.16 41.53
C HIS A 393 -18.85 -12.36 41.64
N TRP A 394 -19.58 -11.41 42.24
CA TRP A 394 -21.03 -11.55 42.40
C TRP A 394 -21.78 -11.53 41.07
N LEU A 395 -21.32 -10.80 40.05
CA LEU A 395 -21.90 -10.85 38.71
C LEU A 395 -21.70 -12.23 38.05
N ALA A 396 -20.54 -12.87 38.26
CA ALA A 396 -20.29 -14.22 37.78
C ALA A 396 -21.20 -15.24 38.49
N GLU A 397 -21.38 -15.13 39.81
CA GLU A 397 -22.31 -15.94 40.58
C GLU A 397 -23.76 -15.77 40.10
N ALA A 398 -24.21 -14.53 39.85
CA ALA A 398 -25.55 -14.24 39.33
C ALA A 398 -25.79 -14.92 37.97
N ARG A 399 -24.79 -14.88 37.08
CA ARG A 399 -24.82 -15.56 35.77
C ARG A 399 -24.91 -17.07 35.93
N ALA A 400 -24.17 -17.66 36.86
CA ALA A 400 -24.24 -19.09 37.15
C ALA A 400 -25.61 -19.49 37.70
N LEU A 401 -26.15 -18.74 38.67
CA LEU A 401 -27.47 -18.99 39.25
C LEU A 401 -28.58 -18.90 38.21
N TYR A 402 -28.52 -17.94 37.28
CA TYR A 402 -29.48 -17.87 36.17
C TYR A 402 -29.36 -19.08 35.24
N LEU A 403 -28.15 -19.51 34.88
CA LEU A 403 -27.94 -20.68 34.02
C LEU A 403 -28.53 -21.96 34.64
N HIS A 404 -28.52 -22.06 35.97
CA HIS A 404 -29.10 -23.17 36.71
C HIS A 404 -30.59 -22.99 37.05
N GLY A 405 -31.25 -21.93 36.57
CA GLY A 405 -32.67 -21.67 36.81
C GLY A 405 -33.01 -21.25 38.24
N VAL A 406 -32.01 -20.84 39.03
CA VAL A 406 -32.19 -20.36 40.40
C VAL A 406 -32.53 -18.86 40.42
N LEU A 407 -31.98 -18.10 39.47
CA LEU A 407 -32.25 -16.68 39.31
C LEU A 407 -33.21 -16.47 38.13
N ASP A 408 -34.25 -15.65 38.32
CA ASP A 408 -35.18 -15.31 37.24
C ASP A 408 -34.67 -14.16 36.37
N LEU A 409 -35.39 -13.85 35.29
CA LEU A 409 -34.99 -12.79 34.35
C LEU A 409 -35.01 -11.39 35.00
N PRO A 410 -36.02 -10.99 35.80
CA PRO A 410 -35.98 -9.72 36.54
C PRO A 410 -34.75 -9.58 37.43
N ALA A 411 -34.38 -10.61 38.20
CA ALA A 411 -33.22 -10.55 39.08
C ALA A 411 -31.88 -10.66 38.33
N ARG A 412 -31.86 -11.20 37.11
CA ARG A 412 -30.69 -11.14 36.20
C ARG A 412 -30.54 -9.77 35.53
N ALA A 413 -31.65 -9.08 35.28
CA ALA A 413 -31.64 -7.78 34.62
C ALA A 413 -31.21 -6.65 35.57
N ARG A 414 -31.50 -6.81 36.87
CA ARG A 414 -30.99 -5.99 37.96
C ARG A 414 -29.53 -6.34 38.27
#